data_AF-A0A349XVV4-F1
#
_entry.id   AF-A0A349XVV4-F1
#
_cell.length_a   1.000
_cell.length_b   1.000
_cell.length_c   1.000
_cell.angle_alpha   90.00
_cell.angle_beta   90.00
_cell.angle_gamma   90.00
#
_symmetry.space_group_name_H-M   'P 1'
#
loop_
_entity.id
_entity.type
_entity.pdbx_description
1 polymer ?
#
loop_
_entity_poly.entity_id
_entity_poly.type
_entity_poly.pdbx_seq_one_letter_code
_entity_poly.pdbx_strand_id
1 'polypeptide(L)'
;MQDGRMPFESRGDEDKPNLRVNSFLPDISLPSSLPAEPVPIADMANIFGVTHRTLHFYEEKALLTSKRIGQMRVYSHRNVQRMAVINVCREVGISVASITEIMEKLVRSLSQEEADDIFRDALRQRKRELTAELSTLQRQAQQIEELLVTDSDEDGADAAERGQANDIALTDPERKCLELMAEGYAPVRLARALGLSANELNILEAKIIGKFSASNRFQAVAKAVLLGVIRA
;
A
#
# COMPACT_ATOMS: atom_id res chain seq x y z
N MET A 1 8.47 32.08 50.15
CA MET A 1 7.85 31.18 51.15
C MET A 1 6.37 31.52 51.15
N GLN A 2 5.40 30.70 50.80
CA GLN A 2 5.34 29.28 50.46
C GLN A 2 4.16 29.12 49.48
N ASP A 3 4.31 28.13 48.61
CA ASP A 3 3.40 27.66 47.57
C ASP A 3 2.07 27.13 48.18
N GLY A 4 0.92 27.59 47.68
CA GLY A 4 -0.41 27.23 48.15
C GLY A 4 -1.10 26.22 47.22
N ARG A 5 -0.55 25.01 47.12
CA ARG A 5 -1.10 23.93 46.29
C ARG A 5 -2.04 23.05 47.14
N MET A 6 -3.34 23.30 47.03
CA MET A 6 -4.38 22.42 47.60
C MET A 6 -4.47 21.11 46.77
N PRO A 7 -4.67 19.94 47.41
CA PRO A 7 -4.77 18.67 46.72
C PRO A 7 -6.15 18.50 46.09
N PHE A 8 -6.21 18.18 44.79
CA PHE A 8 -7.45 17.79 44.13
C PHE A 8 -7.71 16.29 44.37
N GLU A 9 -8.80 16.00 45.07
CA GLU A 9 -9.36 14.66 45.21
C GLU A 9 -9.93 14.21 43.85
N SER A 10 -9.21 13.30 43.18
CA SER A 10 -9.74 12.52 42.05
C SER A 10 -10.74 11.51 42.59
N ARG A 11 -12.04 11.84 42.55
CA ARG A 11 -13.10 10.83 42.64
C ARG A 11 -13.07 9.99 41.37
N GLY A 12 -12.53 8.78 41.52
CA GLY A 12 -12.52 7.74 40.52
C GLY A 12 -13.94 7.32 40.15
N ASP A 13 -14.20 7.33 38.84
CA ASP A 13 -15.30 6.61 38.23
C ASP A 13 -14.71 5.25 37.81
N GLU A 14 -14.71 4.31 38.76
CA GLU A 14 -14.45 2.88 38.54
C GLU A 14 -15.73 2.24 38.00
N ASP A 15 -15.73 1.78 36.75
CA ASP A 15 -16.11 0.41 36.38
C ASP A 15 -16.29 0.26 34.86
N LYS A 16 -15.26 -0.29 34.20
CA LYS A 16 -15.44 -1.20 33.07
C LYS A 16 -14.50 -2.39 33.27
N PRO A 17 -15.00 -3.63 33.11
CA PRO A 17 -14.34 -4.82 33.61
C PRO A 17 -13.04 -5.10 32.86
N ASN A 18 -12.04 -5.53 33.62
CA ASN A 18 -10.71 -5.98 33.24
C ASN A 18 -10.60 -6.61 31.84
N LEU A 19 -10.24 -5.80 30.83
CA LEU A 19 -9.63 -6.29 29.60
C LEU A 19 -8.20 -6.70 29.95
N ARG A 20 -7.94 -8.01 29.94
CA ARG A 20 -6.66 -8.67 30.26
C ARG A 20 -5.45 -7.78 29.95
N VAL A 21 -4.65 -7.50 30.98
CA VAL A 21 -3.44 -6.66 30.94
C VAL A 21 -2.39 -7.21 29.94
N ASN A 22 -2.49 -8.49 29.54
CA ASN A 22 -1.62 -9.13 28.55
C ASN A 22 -2.42 -9.48 27.29
N SER A 23 -2.63 -8.52 26.40
CA SER A 23 -2.98 -8.82 25.01
C SER A 23 -1.73 -8.73 24.15
N PHE A 24 -1.43 -9.76 23.38
CA PHE A 24 -0.31 -9.73 22.45
C PHE A 24 -0.69 -8.91 21.21
N LEU A 25 0.25 -8.11 20.75
CA LEU A 25 0.17 -7.42 19.46
C LEU A 25 1.29 -8.00 18.59
N PRO A 26 1.07 -8.13 17.28
CA PRO A 26 2.09 -8.67 16.40
C PRO A 26 3.34 -7.81 16.47
N ASP A 27 4.51 -8.44 16.34
CA ASP A 27 5.78 -7.72 16.33
C ASP A 27 5.92 -6.93 15.02
N ILE A 28 5.56 -5.66 15.08
CA ILE A 28 5.65 -4.72 13.97
C ILE A 28 6.67 -3.67 14.34
N SER A 29 7.57 -3.36 13.41
CA SER A 29 8.56 -2.30 13.59
C SER A 29 7.87 -0.98 13.96
N LEU A 30 8.05 -0.55 15.21
CA LEU A 30 7.61 0.77 15.67
C LEU A 30 8.57 1.84 15.13
N PRO A 31 8.09 3.09 14.99
CA PRO A 31 8.99 4.22 14.74
C PRO A 31 10.07 4.27 15.82
N SER A 32 11.31 4.52 15.41
CA SER A 32 12.54 4.36 16.21
C SER A 32 12.60 5.23 17.47
N SER A 33 11.70 6.20 17.63
CA SER A 33 11.53 6.98 18.87
C SER A 33 10.05 7.14 19.21
N LEU A 34 9.59 6.45 20.26
CA LEU A 34 8.28 6.71 20.84
C LEU A 34 8.34 7.99 21.69
N PRO A 35 7.39 8.92 21.55
CA PRO A 35 7.30 10.10 22.41
C PRO A 35 7.00 9.69 23.86
N ALA A 36 7.31 10.59 24.81
CA ALA A 36 7.04 10.34 26.22
C ALA A 36 5.53 10.09 26.47
N GLU A 37 5.22 9.11 27.33
CA GLU A 37 3.85 8.87 27.76
C GLU A 37 3.41 9.91 28.78
N PRO A 38 2.21 10.49 28.67
CA PRO A 38 1.14 10.16 27.72
C PRO A 38 1.23 10.94 26.40
N VAL A 39 1.01 10.26 25.28
CA VAL A 39 1.22 10.77 23.92
C VAL A 39 0.05 11.67 23.49
N PRO A 40 0.27 12.98 23.25
CA PRO A 40 -0.76 13.88 22.75
C PRO A 40 -1.35 13.44 21.41
N ILE A 41 -2.60 13.81 21.15
CA ILE A 41 -3.27 13.53 19.86
C ILE A 41 -2.50 14.09 18.66
N ALA A 42 -1.87 15.25 18.80
CA ALA A 42 -1.06 15.85 17.74
C ALA A 42 0.16 14.99 17.41
N ASP A 43 0.86 14.50 18.43
CA ASP A 43 2.05 13.65 18.24
C ASP A 43 1.65 12.30 17.65
N MET A 44 0.56 11.69 18.14
CA MET A 44 0.01 10.47 17.56
C MET A 44 -0.31 10.63 16.07
N ALA A 45 -0.96 11.75 15.70
CA ALA A 45 -1.29 12.06 14.32
C ALA A 45 -0.04 12.23 13.45
N ASN A 46 0.96 12.95 13.95
CA ASN A 46 2.22 13.20 13.25
C ASN A 46 3.03 11.91 13.04
N ILE A 47 3.11 11.05 14.05
CA ILE A 47 3.88 9.79 13.99
C ILE A 47 3.37 8.84 12.91
N PHE A 48 2.04 8.75 12.77
CA PHE A 48 1.41 7.83 11.82
C PHE A 48 0.94 8.52 10.52
N GLY A 49 1.21 9.83 10.36
CA GLY A 49 0.78 10.60 9.19
C GLY A 49 -0.74 10.60 8.98
N VAL A 50 -1.52 10.59 10.06
CA VAL A 50 -3.00 10.57 10.03
C VAL A 50 -3.58 11.87 10.57
N THR A 51 -4.84 12.16 10.25
CA THR A 51 -5.51 13.35 10.77
C THR A 51 -6.09 13.11 12.17
N HIS A 52 -6.36 14.18 12.93
CA HIS A 52 -7.11 14.08 14.19
C HIS A 52 -8.49 13.45 13.98
N ARG A 53 -9.14 13.74 12.84
CA ARG A 53 -10.43 13.13 12.47
C ARG A 53 -10.32 11.61 12.35
N THR A 54 -9.23 11.11 11.77
CA THR A 54 -8.95 9.66 11.66
C THR A 54 -8.78 9.04 13.04
N LEU A 55 -8.06 9.69 13.96
CA LEU A 55 -7.90 9.21 15.33
C LEU A 55 -9.25 9.15 16.07
N HIS A 56 -10.08 10.19 15.95
CA HIS A 56 -11.44 10.17 16.51
C HIS A 56 -12.29 9.04 15.94
N PHE A 57 -12.23 8.81 14.63
CA PHE A 57 -12.94 7.70 14.00
C PHE A 57 -12.49 6.34 14.57
N TYR A 58 -11.20 6.15 14.83
CA TYR A 58 -10.70 4.93 15.47
C TYR A 58 -11.10 4.81 16.96
N GLU A 59 -11.28 5.93 17.67
CA GLU A 59 -11.88 5.94 19.01
C GLU A 59 -13.35 5.52 18.95
N GLU A 60 -14.13 6.04 18.01
CA GLU A 60 -15.55 5.69 17.81
C GLU A 60 -15.74 4.21 17.47
N LYS A 61 -14.79 3.63 16.73
CA LYS A 61 -14.75 2.19 16.41
C LYS A 61 -14.16 1.32 17.53
N ALA A 62 -13.89 1.90 18.71
CA ALA A 62 -13.27 1.23 19.85
C ALA A 62 -11.91 0.54 19.52
N LEU A 63 -11.25 0.99 18.45
CA LEU A 63 -9.93 0.50 18.05
C LEU A 63 -8.84 1.14 18.92
N LEU A 64 -9.03 2.40 19.30
CA LEU A 64 -8.16 3.14 20.21
C LEU A 64 -8.95 3.63 21.43
N THR A 65 -8.24 3.92 22.51
CA THR A 65 -8.80 4.51 23.72
C THR A 65 -7.93 5.68 24.16
N SER A 66 -8.50 6.88 24.19
CA SER A 66 -7.83 8.06 24.74
C SER A 66 -8.19 8.28 26.21
N LYS A 67 -7.28 8.94 26.92
CA LYS A 67 -7.55 9.62 28.20
C LYS A 67 -7.55 11.12 27.95
N ARG A 68 -8.16 11.88 28.85
CA ARG A 68 -8.10 13.35 28.81
C ARG A 68 -7.24 13.88 29.95
N ILE A 69 -6.31 14.76 29.63
CA ILE A 69 -5.56 15.56 30.61
C ILE A 69 -5.95 17.01 30.34
N GLY A 70 -6.79 17.56 31.22
CA GLY A 70 -7.51 18.81 30.95
C GLY A 70 -8.39 18.66 29.70
N GLN A 71 -8.16 19.52 28.71
CA GLN A 71 -8.88 19.51 27.43
C GLN A 71 -8.22 18.61 26.36
N MET A 72 -6.99 18.14 26.60
CA MET A 72 -6.19 17.43 25.61
C MET A 72 -6.43 15.92 25.68
N ARG A 73 -6.68 15.30 24.51
CA ARG A 73 -6.67 13.83 24.38
C ARG A 73 -5.24 13.33 24.33
N VAL A 74 -4.98 12.29 25.09
CA VAL A 74 -3.68 11.64 25.19
C VAL A 74 -3.84 10.11 25.12
N TYR A 75 -2.83 9.44 24.59
CA TYR A 75 -2.80 8.00 24.37
C TYR A 75 -1.65 7.36 25.15
N SER A 76 -1.83 6.09 25.54
CA SER A 76 -0.76 5.30 26.14
C SER A 76 0.14 4.67 25.07
N HIS A 77 1.34 4.20 25.44
CA HIS A 77 2.20 3.44 24.52
C HIS A 77 1.51 2.23 23.90
N ARG A 78 0.64 1.55 24.65
CA ARG A 78 -0.16 0.44 24.11
C ARG A 78 -1.08 0.89 22.98
N ASN A 79 -1.66 2.09 23.05
CA ASN A 79 -2.44 2.65 21.95
C ASN A 79 -1.55 3.02 20.75
N VAL A 80 -0.30 3.46 20.98
CA VAL A 80 0.67 3.69 19.90
C VAL A 80 0.98 2.39 19.17
N GLN A 81 1.20 1.29 19.90
CA GLN A 81 1.40 -0.03 19.30
C GLN A 81 0.17 -0.51 18.52
N ARG A 82 -1.04 -0.36 19.09
CA ARG A 82 -2.29 -0.66 18.38
C ARG A 82 -2.43 0.17 17.10
N MET A 83 -2.10 1.44 17.17
CA MET A 83 -2.14 2.34 16.02
C MET A 83 -1.16 1.90 14.94
N ALA A 84 0.03 1.39 15.29
CA ALA A 84 0.97 0.83 14.32
C ALA A 84 0.38 -0.35 13.54
N VAL A 85 -0.27 -1.30 14.24
CA VAL A 85 -0.97 -2.42 13.59
C VAL A 85 -2.08 -1.94 12.66
N ILE A 86 -2.91 -1.01 13.15
CA ILE A 86 -4.01 -0.43 12.37
C ILE A 86 -3.46 0.27 11.11
N ASN A 87 -2.36 1.01 11.25
CA ASN A 87 -1.75 1.74 10.14
C ASN A 87 -1.20 0.79 9.07
N VAL A 88 -0.48 -0.26 9.46
CA VAL A 88 0.01 -1.26 8.50
C VAL A 88 -1.13 -1.94 7.75
N CYS A 89 -2.18 -2.37 8.46
CA CYS A 89 -3.36 -2.96 7.83
C CYS A 89 -4.00 -2.00 6.81
N ARG A 90 -4.13 -0.72 7.18
CA ARG A 90 -4.67 0.32 6.30
C ARG A 90 -3.79 0.52 5.06
N GLU A 91 -2.47 0.56 5.22
CA GLU A 91 -1.53 0.76 4.11
C GLU A 91 -1.57 -0.37 3.08
N VAL A 92 -1.83 -1.61 3.50
CA VAL A 92 -2.02 -2.76 2.59
C VAL A 92 -3.47 -2.90 2.08
N GLY A 93 -4.32 -1.92 2.37
CA GLY A 93 -5.69 -1.84 1.87
C GLY A 93 -6.69 -2.77 2.57
N ILE A 94 -6.41 -3.22 3.79
CA ILE A 94 -7.40 -3.95 4.60
C ILE A 94 -8.47 -2.96 5.09
N SER A 95 -9.74 -3.35 4.96
CA SER A 95 -10.87 -2.51 5.36
C SER A 95 -10.91 -2.29 6.88
N VAL A 96 -11.49 -1.17 7.33
CA VAL A 96 -11.66 -0.89 8.77
C VAL A 96 -12.50 -1.96 9.48
N ALA A 97 -13.49 -2.53 8.79
CA ALA A 97 -14.30 -3.62 9.34
C ALA A 97 -13.42 -4.85 9.64
N SER A 98 -12.61 -5.28 8.67
CA SER A 98 -11.67 -6.37 8.84
C SER A 98 -10.58 -6.07 9.90
N ILE A 99 -10.10 -4.82 9.96
CA ILE A 99 -9.18 -4.38 11.03
C ILE A 99 -9.82 -4.57 12.41
N THR A 100 -11.11 -4.25 12.55
CA THR A 100 -11.83 -4.45 13.81
C THR A 100 -11.86 -5.92 14.21
N GLU A 101 -12.20 -6.82 13.29
CA GLU A 101 -12.18 -8.26 13.53
C GLU A 101 -10.78 -8.79 13.90
N ILE A 102 -9.74 -8.32 13.21
CA ILE A 102 -8.34 -8.68 13.51
C ILE A 102 -7.99 -8.23 14.92
N MET A 103 -8.26 -6.97 15.26
CA MET A 103 -7.95 -6.41 16.57
C MET A 103 -8.70 -7.12 17.71
N GLU A 104 -9.94 -7.54 17.47
CA GLU A 104 -10.68 -8.35 18.44
C GLU A 104 -10.08 -9.74 18.64
N LYS A 105 -9.62 -10.40 17.57
CA LYS A 105 -8.90 -11.68 17.66
C LYS A 105 -7.59 -11.52 18.42
N LEU A 106 -6.83 -10.45 18.15
CA LEU A 106 -5.59 -10.14 18.86
C LEU A 106 -5.81 -9.91 20.36
N VAL A 107 -6.90 -9.25 20.76
CA VAL A 107 -7.23 -9.07 22.19
C VAL A 107 -7.53 -10.40 22.88
N ARG A 108 -8.01 -11.41 22.15
CA ARG A 108 -8.31 -12.76 22.66
C ARG A 108 -7.12 -13.71 22.62
N SER A 109 -6.03 -13.35 21.94
CA SER A 109 -4.82 -14.17 21.83
C SER A 109 -4.21 -14.48 23.21
N LEU A 110 -3.67 -15.68 23.35
CA LEU A 110 -3.06 -16.19 24.58
C LEU A 110 -1.53 -16.20 24.52
N SER A 111 -0.93 -16.01 23.35
CA SER A 111 0.52 -15.97 23.14
C SER A 111 0.91 -14.98 22.03
N GLN A 112 2.20 -14.60 22.02
CA GLN A 112 2.78 -13.80 20.93
C GLN A 112 2.72 -14.54 19.59
N GLU A 113 2.99 -15.85 19.60
CA GLU A 113 2.92 -16.69 18.40
C GLU A 113 1.52 -16.69 17.78
N GLU A 114 0.47 -16.80 18.60
CA GLU A 114 -0.91 -16.74 18.13
C GLU A 114 -1.25 -15.37 17.53
N ALA A 115 -0.78 -14.28 18.14
CA ALA A 115 -0.97 -12.93 17.61
C ALA A 115 -0.26 -12.72 16.26
N ASP A 116 0.97 -13.21 16.13
CA ASP A 116 1.74 -13.14 14.89
C ASP A 116 1.08 -13.97 13.77
N ASP A 117 0.55 -15.15 14.11
CA ASP A 117 -0.17 -16.00 13.15
C ASP A 117 -1.50 -15.38 12.69
N ILE A 118 -2.29 -14.83 13.61
CA ILE A 118 -3.52 -14.07 13.26
C ILE A 118 -3.20 -12.97 12.25
N PHE A 119 -2.14 -12.21 12.51
CA PHE A 119 -1.74 -11.10 11.64
C PHE A 119 -1.21 -11.60 10.29
N ARG A 120 -0.37 -12.64 10.30
CA ARG A 120 0.17 -13.26 9.08
C ARG A 120 -0.94 -13.82 8.18
N ASP A 121 -1.95 -14.44 8.77
CA ASP A 121 -3.08 -14.98 8.02
C ASP A 121 -3.95 -13.87 7.43
N ALA A 122 -4.16 -12.76 8.14
CA ALA A 122 -4.81 -11.58 7.57
C ALA A 122 -4.05 -11.02 6.36
N LEU A 123 -2.72 -10.93 6.43
CA LEU A 123 -1.90 -10.47 5.30
C LEU A 123 -1.91 -11.45 4.13
N ARG A 124 -1.85 -12.76 4.39
CA ARG A 124 -1.98 -13.81 3.36
C ARG A 124 -3.32 -13.73 2.65
N GLN A 125 -4.39 -13.54 3.41
CA GLN A 125 -5.74 -13.38 2.87
C GLN A 125 -5.82 -12.14 1.97
N ARG A 126 -5.35 -10.99 2.44
CA ARG A 126 -5.33 -9.77 1.63
C ARG A 126 -4.49 -9.91 0.36
N LYS A 127 -3.34 -10.60 0.44
CA LYS A 127 -2.51 -10.89 -0.73
C LYS A 127 -3.27 -11.71 -1.78
N ARG A 128 -4.04 -12.73 -1.36
CA ARG A 128 -4.86 -13.55 -2.26
C ARG A 128 -5.95 -12.73 -2.94
N GLU A 129 -6.64 -11.88 -2.18
CA GLU A 129 -7.65 -10.95 -2.71
C GLU A 129 -7.05 -10.02 -3.78
N LEU A 130 -5.93 -9.37 -3.48
CA LEU A 130 -5.22 -8.51 -4.44
C LEU A 130 -4.79 -9.26 -5.70
N THR A 131 -4.38 -10.53 -5.57
CA THR A 131 -4.01 -11.36 -6.72
C THR A 131 -5.22 -11.70 -7.60
N ALA A 132 -6.37 -11.94 -6.99
CA ALA A 132 -7.62 -12.18 -7.69
C ALA A 132 -8.17 -10.91 -8.36
N GLU A 133 -8.07 -9.76 -7.67
CA GLU A 133 -8.40 -8.44 -8.20
C GLU A 133 -7.52 -8.12 -9.42
N LEU A 134 -6.20 -8.35 -9.33
CA LEU A 134 -5.26 -8.16 -10.44
C LEU A 134 -5.63 -9.01 -11.65
N SER A 135 -5.91 -10.30 -11.46
CA SER A 135 -6.35 -11.18 -12.55
C SER A 135 -7.64 -10.67 -13.22
N THR A 136 -8.54 -10.06 -12.44
CA THR A 136 -9.80 -9.51 -12.95
C THR A 136 -9.58 -8.23 -13.72
N LEU A 137 -8.76 -7.31 -13.19
CA LEU A 137 -8.38 -6.07 -13.87
C LEU A 137 -7.65 -6.34 -15.19
N GLN A 138 -6.78 -7.36 -15.22
CA GLN A 138 -6.11 -7.78 -16.46
C GLN A 138 -7.10 -8.28 -17.52
N ARG A 139 -8.09 -9.11 -17.13
CA ARG A 139 -9.15 -9.54 -18.06
C ARG A 139 -9.99 -8.37 -18.56
N GLN A 140 -10.35 -7.44 -17.68
CA GLN A 140 -11.10 -6.24 -18.06
C GLN A 140 -10.31 -5.36 -19.04
N ALA A 141 -9.01 -5.16 -18.79
CA ALA A 141 -8.15 -4.43 -19.71
C ALA A 141 -8.06 -5.11 -21.08
N GLN A 142 -7.94 -6.45 -21.12
CA GLN A 142 -7.94 -7.22 -22.36
C GLN A 142 -9.26 -7.09 -23.13
N GLN A 143 -10.40 -7.17 -22.44
CA GLN A 143 -11.72 -6.98 -23.06
C GLN A 143 -11.90 -5.57 -23.65
N ILE A 144 -11.39 -4.55 -22.96
CA ILE A 144 -11.42 -3.18 -23.47
C ILE A 144 -10.58 -3.07 -24.76
N GLU A 145 -9.38 -3.66 -24.79
CA GLU A 145 -8.53 -3.66 -25.99
C GLU A 145 -9.22 -4.37 -27.17
N GLU A 146 -9.87 -5.51 -26.94
CA GLU A 146 -10.62 -6.23 -27.97
C GLU A 146 -11.77 -5.40 -28.56
N LEU A 147 -12.51 -4.66 -27.73
CA LEU A 147 -13.58 -3.78 -28.19
C LEU A 147 -13.03 -2.57 -28.98
N LEU A 148 -11.89 -2.02 -28.58
CA LEU A 148 -11.24 -0.93 -29.30
C LEU A 148 -10.72 -1.36 -30.68
N VAL A 149 -10.29 -2.62 -30.84
CA VAL A 149 -9.84 -3.16 -32.14
C VAL A 149 -11.01 -3.32 -33.12
N THR A 150 -12.22 -3.66 -32.65
CA THR A 150 -13.40 -3.80 -33.52
C THR A 150 -13.96 -2.47 -34.04
N ASP A 151 -13.68 -1.34 -33.39
CA ASP A 151 -14.08 -0.01 -33.88
C ASP A 151 -13.13 0.54 -34.97
N SER A 152 -11.95 -0.06 -35.17
CA SER A 152 -10.99 0.32 -36.22
C SER A 152 -11.28 -0.30 -37.61
N ASP A 153 -12.25 -1.20 -37.74
CA ASP A 153 -12.60 -1.84 -39.03
C ASP A 153 -13.66 -1.07 -39.85
N GLU A 154 -14.22 0.04 -39.36
CA GLU A 154 -15.21 0.86 -40.11
C GLU A 154 -14.72 2.20 -40.68
N ASP A 155 -13.48 2.63 -40.43
CA ASP A 155 -12.92 3.81 -41.10
C ASP A 155 -11.72 3.43 -41.98
N GLY A 156 -11.86 3.62 -43.29
CA GLY A 156 -10.87 3.35 -44.34
C GLY A 156 -9.60 4.22 -44.31
N ALA A 157 -9.02 4.43 -43.13
CA ALA A 157 -7.74 5.10 -42.91
C ALA A 157 -6.56 4.13 -42.65
N ASP A 158 -6.84 2.85 -42.40
CA ASP A 158 -5.89 1.88 -41.81
C ASP A 158 -4.87 1.26 -42.79
N ALA A 159 -4.92 1.64 -44.07
CA ALA A 159 -3.89 1.27 -45.05
C ALA A 159 -2.63 2.15 -44.97
N ALA A 160 -2.70 3.33 -44.34
CA ALA A 160 -1.57 4.26 -44.25
C ALA A 160 -0.62 3.95 -43.07
N GLU A 161 -1.11 3.35 -41.98
CA GLU A 161 -0.29 3.08 -40.78
C GLU A 161 0.53 1.79 -40.87
N ARG A 162 0.06 0.76 -41.60
CA ARG A 162 0.86 -0.45 -41.90
C ARG A 162 2.14 -0.13 -42.69
N GLY A 163 2.19 1.00 -43.40
CA GLY A 163 3.39 1.49 -44.08
C GLY A 163 4.42 2.15 -43.16
N GLN A 164 4.01 2.65 -41.99
CA GLN A 164 4.92 3.28 -41.00
C GLN A 164 5.46 2.26 -39.96
N ALA A 165 4.74 1.17 -39.72
CA ALA A 165 5.09 0.16 -38.71
C ALA A 165 6.32 -0.71 -39.03
N ASN A 166 6.77 -0.75 -40.30
CA ASN A 166 7.96 -1.50 -40.71
C ASN A 166 9.29 -0.77 -40.47
N ASP A 167 9.27 0.49 -40.00
CA ASP A 167 10.47 1.32 -39.85
C ASP A 167 10.70 1.77 -38.39
N ILE A 168 10.24 0.98 -37.41
CA ILE A 168 10.56 1.23 -35.99
C ILE A 168 12.04 0.89 -35.75
N ALA A 169 12.91 1.86 -36.01
CA ALA A 169 14.34 1.76 -35.70
C ALA A 169 14.57 1.77 -34.18
N LEU A 170 14.79 0.58 -33.61
CA LEU A 170 15.26 0.43 -32.24
C LEU A 170 16.78 0.55 -32.16
N THR A 171 17.25 1.29 -31.17
CA THR A 171 18.64 1.24 -30.74
C THR A 171 18.90 -0.03 -29.94
N ASP A 172 20.15 -0.49 -29.90
CA ASP A 172 20.56 -1.66 -29.12
C ASP A 172 20.08 -1.64 -27.64
N PRO A 173 20.19 -0.51 -26.89
CA PRO A 173 19.67 -0.46 -25.53
C PRO A 173 18.15 -0.57 -25.45
N GLU A 174 17.40 -0.01 -26.41
CA GLU A 174 15.93 -0.12 -26.43
C GLU A 174 15.49 -1.56 -26.70
N ARG A 175 16.15 -2.24 -27.64
CA ARG A 175 15.90 -3.66 -27.94
C ARG A 175 16.18 -4.54 -26.74
N LYS A 176 17.34 -4.36 -26.10
CA LYS A 176 17.70 -5.12 -24.89
C LYS A 176 16.74 -4.86 -23.74
N CYS A 177 16.29 -3.63 -23.58
CA CYS A 177 15.31 -3.24 -22.58
C CYS A 177 13.97 -3.96 -22.82
N LEU A 178 13.48 -3.99 -24.06
CA LEU A 178 12.25 -4.70 -24.45
C LEU A 178 12.34 -6.21 -24.22
N GLU A 179 13.46 -6.86 -24.58
CA GLU A 179 13.69 -8.29 -24.33
C GLU A 179 13.60 -8.61 -22.82
N LEU A 180 14.33 -7.86 -21.99
CA LEU A 180 14.32 -8.06 -20.53
C LEU A 180 12.95 -7.76 -19.92
N MET A 181 12.21 -6.79 -20.47
CA MET A 181 10.82 -6.55 -20.07
C MET A 181 9.91 -7.72 -20.43
N ALA A 182 10.08 -8.33 -21.61
CA ALA A 182 9.34 -9.53 -22.03
C ALA A 182 9.65 -10.74 -21.14
N GLU A 183 10.90 -10.87 -20.68
CA GLU A 183 11.32 -11.86 -19.68
C GLU A 183 10.77 -11.59 -18.25
N GLY A 184 10.03 -10.49 -18.04
CA GLY A 184 9.38 -10.17 -16.77
C GLY A 184 10.26 -9.46 -15.74
N TYR A 185 11.34 -8.79 -16.15
CA TYR A 185 12.20 -8.05 -15.21
C TYR A 185 11.48 -6.82 -14.63
N ALA A 186 11.47 -6.75 -13.30
CA ALA A 186 11.02 -5.56 -12.57
C ALA A 186 11.96 -4.35 -12.81
N PRO A 187 11.47 -3.10 -12.74
CA PRO A 187 12.25 -1.90 -13.08
C PRO A 187 13.61 -1.80 -12.39
N VAL A 188 13.69 -2.13 -11.11
CA VAL A 188 14.96 -2.09 -10.34
C VAL A 188 15.98 -3.09 -10.87
N ARG A 189 15.54 -4.30 -11.24
CA ARG A 189 16.40 -5.33 -11.83
C ARG A 189 16.79 -5.00 -13.26
N LEU A 190 15.87 -4.39 -14.00
CA LEU A 190 16.07 -3.93 -15.38
C LEU A 190 17.13 -2.83 -15.43
N ALA A 191 17.05 -1.83 -14.55
CA ALA A 191 18.03 -0.76 -14.42
C ALA A 191 19.43 -1.32 -14.14
N ARG A 192 19.53 -2.25 -13.18
CA ARG A 192 20.79 -2.92 -12.84
C ARG A 192 21.35 -3.76 -13.99
N ALA A 193 20.50 -4.48 -14.71
CA ALA A 193 20.91 -5.33 -15.83
C ALA A 193 21.43 -4.51 -17.03
N LEU A 194 20.89 -3.31 -17.23
CA LEU A 194 21.31 -2.39 -18.29
C LEU A 194 22.43 -1.42 -17.85
N GLY A 195 22.84 -1.45 -16.58
CA GLY A 195 23.84 -0.53 -16.04
C GLY A 195 23.36 0.92 -15.95
N LEU A 196 22.05 1.15 -15.85
CA LEU A 196 21.40 2.46 -15.85
C LEU A 196 20.92 2.85 -14.45
N SER A 197 20.85 4.16 -14.19
CA SER A 197 20.08 4.70 -13.06
C SER A 197 18.58 4.57 -13.28
N ALA A 198 17.79 4.68 -12.20
CA ALA A 198 16.32 4.63 -12.29
C ALA A 198 15.75 5.73 -13.20
N ASN A 199 16.37 6.92 -13.21
CA ASN A 199 15.93 8.02 -14.07
C ASN A 199 16.23 7.76 -15.55
N GLU A 200 17.42 7.24 -15.86
CA GLU A 200 17.79 6.87 -17.23
C GLU A 200 16.91 5.75 -17.78
N LEU A 201 16.56 4.77 -16.93
CA LEU A 201 15.62 3.72 -17.29
C LEU A 201 14.23 4.30 -17.62
N ASN A 202 13.71 5.22 -16.79
CA ASN A 202 12.40 5.84 -17.05
C ASN A 202 12.38 6.60 -18.38
N ILE A 203 13.48 7.30 -18.72
CA ILE A 203 13.62 8.00 -20.01
C ILE A 203 13.64 6.99 -21.17
N LEU A 204 14.35 5.87 -21.01
CA LEU A 204 14.40 4.80 -22.01
C LEU A 204 13.03 4.16 -22.21
N GLU A 205 12.32 3.84 -21.12
CA GLU A 205 10.95 3.32 -21.17
C GLU A 205 9.99 4.30 -21.87
N ALA A 206 10.06 5.60 -21.54
CA ALA A 206 9.23 6.61 -22.20
C ALA A 206 9.48 6.70 -23.71
N LYS A 207 10.74 6.58 -24.15
CA LYS A 207 11.09 6.54 -25.57
C LYS A 207 10.51 5.30 -26.27
N ILE A 208 10.65 4.14 -25.65
CA ILE A 208 10.10 2.88 -26.17
C ILE A 208 8.57 2.99 -26.28
N ILE A 209 7.91 3.46 -25.22
CA ILE A 209 6.46 3.66 -25.19
C ILE A 209 6.01 4.60 -26.31
N GLY A 210 6.74 5.71 -26.53
CA GLY A 210 6.47 6.63 -27.63
C GLY A 210 6.66 6.00 -29.01
N LYS A 211 7.72 5.21 -29.22
CA LYS A 211 8.00 4.53 -30.51
C LYS A 211 6.94 3.51 -30.90
N PHE A 212 6.30 2.86 -29.92
CA PHE A 212 5.24 1.88 -30.17
C PHE A 212 3.83 2.46 -30.03
N SER A 213 3.69 3.79 -29.88
CA SER A 213 2.42 4.45 -29.59
C SER A 213 1.64 3.71 -28.51
N ALA A 214 2.33 3.40 -27.41
CA ALA A 214 1.81 2.65 -26.28
C ALA A 214 1.45 3.60 -25.13
N SER A 215 0.54 3.17 -24.27
CA SER A 215 0.17 3.87 -23.04
C SER A 215 1.07 3.50 -21.86
N ASN A 216 1.67 2.31 -21.90
CA ASN A 216 2.52 1.78 -20.84
C ASN A 216 3.54 0.77 -21.38
N ARG A 217 4.53 0.42 -20.56
CA ARG A 217 5.61 -0.52 -20.92
C ARG A 217 5.13 -1.91 -21.32
N PHE A 218 4.04 -2.41 -20.73
CA PHE A 218 3.51 -3.74 -21.05
C PHE A 218 2.86 -3.74 -22.45
N GLN A 219 2.12 -2.68 -22.78
CA GLN A 219 1.56 -2.51 -24.12
C GLN A 219 2.66 -2.34 -25.18
N ALA A 220 3.75 -1.62 -24.85
CA ALA A 220 4.90 -1.50 -25.74
C ALA A 220 5.56 -2.86 -26.01
N VAL A 221 5.72 -3.72 -24.99
CA VAL A 221 6.24 -5.09 -25.16
C VAL A 221 5.30 -5.94 -26.01
N ALA A 222 3.99 -5.91 -25.73
CA ALA A 222 3.01 -6.68 -26.49
C ALA A 222 3.04 -6.31 -27.99
N LYS A 223 3.03 -5.00 -28.31
CA LYS A 223 3.16 -4.51 -29.68
C LYS A 223 4.49 -4.92 -30.32
N ALA A 224 5.60 -4.85 -29.59
CA ALA A 224 6.91 -5.24 -30.11
C ALA A 224 7.01 -6.74 -30.45
N VAL A 225 6.34 -7.61 -29.69
CA VAL A 225 6.24 -9.06 -29.98
C VAL A 225 5.34 -9.30 -31.19
N LEU A 226 4.17 -8.66 -31.26
CA LEU A 226 3.24 -8.78 -32.39
C LEU A 226 3.86 -8.34 -33.72
N LEU A 227 4.66 -7.27 -33.69
CA LEU A 227 5.40 -6.76 -34.85
C LEU A 227 6.66 -7.58 -35.19
N GLY A 228 6.98 -8.62 -34.41
CA GLY A 228 8.15 -9.48 -34.63
C GLY A 228 9.50 -8.80 -34.38
N VAL A 229 9.51 -7.66 -33.70
CA VAL A 229 10.72 -6.86 -33.43
C VAL A 229 11.60 -7.52 -32.36
N ILE A 230 10.95 -8.20 -31.41
CA ILE A 230 11.58 -9.02 -30.36
C ILE A 230 10.93 -10.41 -30.32
N ARG A 231 11.68 -11.41 -29.86
CA ARG A 231 11.15 -12.76 -29.57
C ARG A 231 10.84 -12.84 -28.08
N ALA A 232 9.62 -13.24 -27.74
CA ALA A 232 9.23 -13.61 -26.38
C ALA A 232 9.75 -15.01 -26.02
#